data_AF-A0A256BF59-F1
#
_entry.id   AF-A0A256BF59-F1
#
_cell.length_a   1.000
_cell.length_b   1.000
_cell.length_c   1.000
_cell.angle_alpha   90.00
_cell.angle_beta   90.00
_cell.angle_gamma   90.00
#
_symmetry.space_group_name_H-M   'P 1'
#
loop_
_entity.id
_entity.type
_entity.pdbx_description
1 polymer ?
#
loop_
_entity_poly.entity_id
_entity_poly.type
_entity_poly.pdbx_seq_one_letter_code
_entity_poly.pdbx_strand_id
1 'polypeptide(L)'
;MTQIFNFHVLQRLVLVTVMLFTLLIAPYQAIAAERRPVIPAHGQPILSGNMHGSDWMSASNESKQAYCEEAFAAFRGSAAQSYIISHNIQSLSPEGLCDRMDQYYSLEEYADDRLGSAAAIAPILFADTPLGTKY
;
A
#
# COMPACT_ATOMS: atom_id res chain seq x y z
N MET A 1 -54.03 -26.42 18.41
CA MET A 1 -52.76 -27.02 17.92
C MET A 1 -52.04 -26.15 16.87
N THR A 2 -52.73 -25.30 16.12
CA THR A 2 -52.16 -24.44 15.06
C THR A 2 -51.26 -23.29 15.55
N GLN A 3 -51.53 -22.71 16.73
CA GLN A 3 -50.71 -21.61 17.27
C GLN A 3 -49.32 -22.04 17.74
N ILE A 4 -49.18 -23.26 18.27
CA ILE A 4 -47.89 -23.82 18.71
C ILE A 4 -46.98 -24.09 17.50
N PHE A 5 -47.58 -24.50 16.37
CA PHE A 5 -46.85 -24.77 15.13
C PHE A 5 -46.22 -23.50 14.54
N ASN A 6 -46.94 -22.38 14.54
CA ASN A 6 -46.42 -21.09 14.07
C ASN A 6 -45.27 -20.56 14.93
N PHE A 7 -45.32 -20.80 16.24
CA PHE A 7 -44.25 -20.40 17.16
C PHE A 7 -42.93 -21.14 16.89
N HIS A 8 -42.99 -22.45 16.65
CA HIS A 8 -41.80 -23.24 16.31
C HIS A 8 -41.20 -22.88 14.95
N VAL A 9 -42.02 -22.53 13.96
CA VAL A 9 -41.55 -22.07 12.66
C VAL A 9 -40.86 -20.70 12.80
N LEU A 10 -41.46 -19.76 13.53
CA LEU A 10 -40.87 -18.44 13.79
C LEU A 10 -39.53 -18.57 14.53
N GLN A 11 -39.45 -19.42 15.54
CA GLN A 11 -38.23 -19.65 16.31
C GLN A 11 -37.08 -20.18 15.45
N ARG A 12 -37.36 -21.12 14.54
CA ARG A 12 -36.35 -21.65 13.61
C ARG A 12 -35.88 -20.59 12.62
N LEU A 13 -36.80 -19.76 12.14
CA LEU A 13 -36.50 -18.71 11.19
C LEU A 13 -35.59 -17.65 11.82
N VAL A 14 -35.89 -17.24 13.06
CA VAL A 14 -35.04 -16.33 13.85
C VAL A 14 -33.65 -16.92 14.05
N LEU A 15 -33.54 -18.20 14.44
CA LEU A 15 -32.26 -18.89 14.62
C LEU A 15 -31.41 -18.90 13.36
N VAL A 16 -32.01 -19.21 12.21
CA VAL A 16 -31.32 -19.22 10.92
C VAL A 16 -30.83 -17.82 10.56
N THR A 17 -31.67 -16.78 10.74
CA THR A 17 -31.24 -15.39 10.51
C THR A 17 -30.09 -14.98 11.43
N VAL A 18 -30.14 -15.30 12.72
CA VAL A 18 -29.06 -14.99 13.66
C VAL A 18 -27.75 -15.69 13.25
N MET A 19 -27.82 -16.96 12.83
CA MET A 19 -26.65 -17.69 12.32
C MET A 19 -26.06 -17.04 11.06
N LEU A 20 -26.91 -16.63 10.11
CA LEU A 20 -26.49 -15.92 8.90
C LEU A 20 -25.83 -14.58 9.21
N PHE A 21 -26.38 -13.82 10.17
CA PHE A 21 -25.77 -12.56 10.61
C PHE A 21 -24.41 -12.80 11.28
N THR A 22 -24.23 -13.87 12.06
CA THR A 22 -22.92 -14.17 12.68
C THR A 22 -21.83 -14.56 11.68
N LEU A 23 -22.19 -15.20 10.57
CA LEU A 23 -21.27 -15.51 9.47
C LEU A 23 -20.78 -14.26 8.73
N LEU A 24 -21.61 -13.22 8.66
CA LEU A 24 -21.28 -11.94 8.02
C LEU A 24 -20.42 -11.03 8.91
N ILE A 25 -20.29 -11.33 10.21
CA ILE A 25 -19.46 -10.58 11.17
C ILE A 25 -18.06 -11.21 11.31
N ALA A 26 -17.70 -12.19 10.47
CA ALA A 26 -16.36 -12.74 10.47
C ALA A 26 -15.33 -11.59 10.33
N PRO A 27 -14.43 -11.41 11.30
CA PRO A 27 -13.53 -10.28 11.26
C PRO A 27 -12.56 -10.52 10.09
N TYR A 28 -12.57 -9.57 9.17
CA TYR A 28 -11.55 -9.38 8.13
C TYR A 28 -10.22 -9.05 8.82
N GLN A 29 -9.65 -10.00 9.57
CA GLN A 29 -8.28 -9.94 10.02
C GLN A 29 -7.43 -10.26 8.79
N ALA A 30 -7.36 -9.30 7.86
CA ALA A 30 -6.31 -9.25 6.88
C ALA A 30 -5.02 -9.11 7.70
N ILE A 31 -4.36 -10.24 7.93
CA ILE A 31 -3.05 -10.27 8.55
C ILE A 31 -2.12 -9.62 7.51
N ALA A 32 -1.98 -8.31 7.59
CA ALA A 32 -0.84 -7.63 6.99
C ALA A 32 0.37 -8.26 7.67
N ALA A 33 1.05 -9.17 6.96
CA ALA A 33 2.26 -9.78 7.45
C ALA A 33 3.14 -8.67 8.02
N GLU A 34 3.49 -8.78 9.31
CA GLU A 34 4.28 -7.78 10.02
C GLU A 34 5.64 -7.70 9.31
N ARG A 35 5.76 -6.74 8.40
CA ARG A 35 6.97 -6.56 7.61
C ARG A 35 8.01 -5.98 8.53
N ARG A 36 9.13 -6.69 8.66
CA ARG A 36 10.29 -6.16 9.37
C ARG A 36 10.70 -4.89 8.63
N PRO A 37 10.79 -3.74 9.32
CA PRO A 37 11.32 -2.54 8.70
C PRO A 37 12.72 -2.84 8.19
N VAL A 38 13.00 -2.47 6.94
CA VAL A 38 14.36 -2.53 6.41
C VAL A 38 15.12 -1.40 7.10
N ILE A 39 15.99 -1.75 8.04
CA ILE A 39 16.78 -0.77 8.79
C ILE A 39 18.02 -0.50 7.95
N PRO A 40 18.23 0.74 7.46
CA PRO A 40 19.44 1.09 6.75
C PRO A 40 20.66 0.92 7.67
N ALA A 41 21.78 0.52 7.09
CA ALA A 41 22.98 0.20 7.87
C ALA A 41 23.55 1.46 8.54
N HIS A 42 24.43 1.27 9.53
CA HIS A 42 25.27 2.33 10.08
C HIS A 42 24.56 3.54 10.73
N GLY A 43 23.34 3.37 11.24
CA GLY A 43 22.64 4.44 11.98
C GLY A 43 22.09 5.56 11.08
N GLN A 44 21.93 5.26 9.79
CA GLN A 44 21.30 6.13 8.80
C GLN A 44 19.83 6.44 9.19
N PRO A 45 19.31 7.63 8.87
CA PRO A 45 17.92 7.99 9.17
C PRO A 45 16.95 7.06 8.43
N ILE A 46 15.95 6.56 9.17
CA ILE A 46 14.88 5.72 8.62
C ILE A 46 13.84 6.62 7.99
N LEU A 47 13.67 6.50 6.67
CA LEU A 47 12.61 7.20 5.96
C LEU A 47 11.24 6.57 6.27
N SER A 48 10.19 7.39 6.32
CA SER A 48 8.83 6.93 6.52
C SER A 48 7.86 7.68 5.61
N GLY A 49 6.68 7.10 5.35
CA GLY A 49 5.70 7.70 4.45
C GLY A 49 5.16 9.08 4.86
N ASN A 50 5.41 9.52 6.11
CA ASN A 50 5.00 10.84 6.61
C ASN A 50 6.06 11.94 6.42
N MET A 51 7.27 11.58 5.98
CA MET A 51 8.33 12.53 5.65
C MET A 51 8.06 13.20 4.30
N HIS A 52 8.78 14.27 4.00
CA HIS A 52 8.59 15.07 2.77
C HIS A 52 9.78 14.96 1.81
N GLY A 53 9.65 15.53 0.61
CA GLY A 53 10.68 15.49 -0.42
C GLY A 53 12.04 16.04 0.02
N SER A 54 12.08 17.02 0.93
CA SER A 54 13.34 17.48 1.53
C SER A 54 14.10 16.38 2.27
N ASP A 55 13.38 15.51 2.98
CA ASP A 55 13.95 14.37 3.70
C ASP A 55 14.46 13.34 2.70
N TRP A 56 13.72 13.10 1.62
CA TRP A 56 14.14 12.24 0.51
C TRP A 56 15.45 12.73 -0.14
N MET A 57 15.52 14.02 -0.46
CA MET A 57 16.66 14.62 -1.15
C MET A 57 17.93 14.63 -0.28
N SER A 58 17.77 14.72 1.04
CA SER A 58 18.89 14.69 1.99
C SER A 58 19.30 13.29 2.45
N ALA A 59 18.47 12.27 2.20
CA ALA A 59 18.73 10.90 2.63
C ALA A 59 19.83 10.22 1.80
N SER A 60 20.53 9.29 2.44
CA SER A 60 21.49 8.43 1.75
C SER A 60 20.81 7.44 0.81
N ASN A 61 21.58 6.91 -0.14
CA ASN A 61 21.09 5.87 -1.04
C ASN A 61 20.64 4.61 -0.29
N GLU A 62 21.29 4.24 0.83
CA GLU A 62 20.88 3.09 1.65
C GLU A 62 19.51 3.32 2.31
N SER A 63 19.28 4.52 2.87
CA SER A 63 17.97 4.90 3.44
C SER A 63 16.87 4.91 2.39
N LYS A 64 17.17 5.44 1.20
CA LYS A 64 16.24 5.44 0.06
C LYS A 64 15.88 4.02 -0.37
N GLN A 65 16.88 3.16 -0.56
CA GLN A 65 16.68 1.76 -0.95
C GLN A 65 15.83 1.02 0.08
N ALA A 66 16.14 1.17 1.37
CA ALA A 66 15.37 0.55 2.45
C ALA A 66 13.89 0.97 2.43
N TYR A 67 13.62 2.25 2.21
CA TYR A 67 12.26 2.77 2.05
C TYR A 67 11.57 2.21 0.81
N CYS A 68 12.24 2.18 -0.34
CA CYS A 68 11.68 1.67 -1.58
C CYS A 68 11.34 0.19 -1.49
N GLU A 69 12.13 -0.63 -0.80
CA GLU A 69 11.81 -2.04 -0.57
C GLU A 69 10.50 -2.21 0.21
N GLU A 70 10.33 -1.43 1.27
CA GLU A 70 9.10 -1.44 2.08
C GLU A 70 7.90 -0.91 1.29
N ALA A 71 8.06 0.25 0.66
CA ALA A 71 7.03 0.94 -0.10
C ALA A 71 6.61 0.13 -1.34
N PHE A 72 7.55 -0.49 -2.04
CA PHE A 72 7.27 -1.37 -3.19
C PHE A 72 6.46 -2.58 -2.76
N ALA A 73 6.82 -3.21 -1.65
CA ALA A 73 6.05 -4.32 -1.14
C ALA A 73 4.62 -3.87 -0.77
N ALA A 74 4.44 -2.65 -0.23
CA ALA A 74 3.12 -2.10 0.10
C ALA A 74 2.32 -1.82 -1.17
N PHE A 75 2.96 -1.22 -2.18
CA PHE A 75 2.39 -0.96 -3.50
C PHE A 75 1.91 -2.25 -4.18
N ARG A 76 2.72 -3.33 -4.18
CA ARG A 76 2.36 -4.65 -4.73
C ARG A 76 1.18 -5.31 -4.01
N GLY A 77 0.97 -5.03 -2.73
CA GLY A 77 -0.15 -5.53 -1.94
C GLY A 77 -1.39 -4.62 -1.99
N SER A 78 -1.31 -3.45 -2.62
CA SER A 78 -2.40 -2.48 -2.64
C SER A 78 -3.48 -2.84 -3.66
N ALA A 79 -4.72 -2.44 -3.39
CA ALA A 79 -5.83 -2.57 -4.34
C ALA A 79 -5.62 -1.75 -5.63
N ALA A 80 -4.66 -0.82 -5.66
CA ALA A 80 -4.33 -0.08 -6.88
C ALA A 80 -3.73 -1.01 -7.96
N GLN A 81 -3.02 -2.08 -7.58
CA GLN A 81 -2.45 -3.05 -8.52
C GLN A 81 -3.50 -3.73 -9.41
N SER A 82 -4.69 -4.04 -8.87
CA SER A 82 -5.71 -4.78 -9.64
C SER A 82 -6.26 -4.01 -10.85
N TYR A 83 -6.05 -2.69 -10.93
CA TYR A 83 -6.53 -1.85 -12.03
C TYR A 83 -5.40 -1.36 -12.95
N ILE A 84 -4.15 -1.68 -12.63
CA ILE A 84 -2.99 -1.20 -13.39
C ILE A 84 -2.61 -2.24 -14.46
N ILE A 85 -2.87 -1.90 -15.73
CA ILE A 85 -2.57 -2.75 -16.90
C ILE A 85 -1.21 -2.39 -17.53
N SER A 86 -0.58 -1.29 -17.12
CA SER A 86 0.71 -0.86 -17.67
C SER A 86 1.82 -1.87 -17.35
N HIS A 87 2.45 -2.40 -18.40
CA HIS A 87 3.59 -3.33 -18.29
C HIS A 87 4.73 -2.73 -17.44
N ASN A 88 5.04 -1.45 -17.64
CA ASN A 88 6.15 -0.78 -16.95
C ASN A 88 5.92 -0.64 -15.43
N ILE A 89 4.66 -0.68 -14.98
CA ILE A 89 4.31 -0.68 -13.56
C ILE A 89 4.27 -2.11 -13.02
N GLN A 90 3.83 -3.08 -13.84
CA GLN A 90 3.80 -4.49 -13.46
C GLN A 90 5.20 -5.09 -13.33
N SER A 91 6.15 -4.64 -14.15
CA SER A 91 7.57 -5.03 -14.12
C SER A 91 8.44 -4.17 -13.22
N LEU A 92 7.84 -3.28 -12.41
CA LEU A 92 8.57 -2.39 -11.51
C LEU A 92 9.33 -3.20 -10.45
N SER A 93 10.55 -2.78 -10.11
CA SER A 93 11.34 -3.29 -8.98
C SER A 93 11.45 -2.23 -7.87
N PRO A 94 11.93 -2.58 -6.66
CA PRO A 94 12.24 -1.59 -5.62
C PRO A 94 13.19 -0.47 -6.10
N GLU A 95 14.24 -0.82 -6.85
CA GLU A 95 15.19 0.14 -7.40
C GLU A 95 14.50 1.06 -8.42
N GLY A 96 13.65 0.48 -9.28
CA GLY A 96 12.84 1.25 -10.22
C GLY A 96 11.87 2.21 -9.52
N LEU A 97 11.31 1.83 -8.36
CA LEU A 97 10.49 2.73 -7.54
C LEU A 97 11.33 3.89 -7.00
N CYS A 98 12.54 3.62 -6.52
CA CYS A 98 13.49 4.65 -6.09
C CYS A 98 13.84 5.62 -7.20
N ASP A 99 14.06 5.12 -8.42
CA ASP A 99 14.25 5.99 -9.58
C ASP A 99 13.02 6.87 -9.81
N ARG A 100 11.80 6.31 -9.78
CA ARG A 100 10.55 7.09 -9.96
C ARG A 100 10.38 8.16 -8.89
N MET A 101 10.72 7.84 -7.64
CA MET A 101 10.72 8.79 -6.52
C MET A 101 11.72 9.93 -6.77
N ASP A 102 12.92 9.61 -7.25
CA ASP A 102 13.92 10.61 -7.64
C ASP A 102 13.44 11.50 -8.80
N GLN A 103 12.68 10.97 -9.78
CA GLN A 103 12.08 11.80 -10.84
C GLN A 103 10.95 12.68 -10.28
N TYR A 104 10.12 12.13 -9.40
CA TYR A 104 9.03 12.85 -8.75
C TYR A 104 9.56 14.07 -8.00
N TYR A 105 10.56 13.87 -7.12
CA TYR A 105 11.13 14.96 -6.33
C TYR A 105 12.17 15.82 -7.07
N SER A 106 12.50 15.51 -8.33
CA SER A 106 13.24 16.44 -9.18
C SER A 106 12.40 17.65 -9.60
N LEU A 107 11.08 17.50 -9.60
CA LEU A 107 10.15 18.58 -9.91
C LEU A 107 9.83 19.39 -8.64
N GLU A 108 10.08 20.70 -8.70
CA GLU A 108 9.93 21.62 -7.55
C GLU A 108 8.51 21.62 -6.97
N GLU A 109 7.48 21.44 -7.81
CA GLU A 109 6.07 21.37 -7.41
C GLU A 109 5.80 20.25 -6.38
N TYR A 110 6.63 19.21 -6.36
CA TYR A 110 6.43 18.02 -5.53
C TYR A 110 7.35 17.97 -4.31
N ALA A 111 8.18 18.98 -4.06
CA ALA A 111 9.15 18.97 -2.96
C ALA A 111 8.49 18.82 -1.56
N ASP A 112 7.27 19.35 -1.41
CA ASP A 112 6.52 19.30 -0.16
C ASP A 112 5.58 18.09 -0.06
N ASP A 113 5.59 17.18 -1.04
CA ASP A 113 4.75 15.99 -0.99
C ASP A 113 5.31 14.93 -0.06
N ARG A 114 4.39 14.24 0.63
CA ARG A 114 4.74 13.13 1.50
C ARG A 114 5.25 11.93 0.72
N LEU A 115 6.28 11.28 1.25
CA LEU A 115 6.90 10.09 0.64
C LEU A 115 5.88 8.98 0.35
N GLY A 116 4.92 8.76 1.26
CA GLY A 116 3.89 7.73 1.06
C GLY A 116 2.95 8.03 -0.11
N SER A 117 2.65 9.31 -0.36
CA SER A 117 1.87 9.74 -1.51
C SER A 117 2.68 9.61 -2.79
N ALA A 118 3.93 10.09 -2.78
CA ALA A 118 4.85 9.98 -3.90
C ALA A 118 5.07 8.52 -4.31
N ALA A 119 5.27 7.61 -3.36
CA ALA A 119 5.46 6.17 -3.65
C ALA A 119 4.24 5.51 -4.29
N ALA A 120 3.03 6.05 -4.06
CA ALA A 120 1.81 5.56 -4.69
C ALA A 120 1.59 6.14 -6.10
N ILE A 121 2.03 7.38 -6.35
CA ILE A 121 1.73 8.14 -7.57
C ILE A 121 2.87 8.06 -8.60
N ALA A 122 4.13 8.18 -8.15
CA ALA A 122 5.30 8.23 -9.02
C ALA A 122 5.42 7.04 -10.01
N PRO A 123 5.11 5.78 -9.63
CA PRO A 123 5.06 4.67 -10.57
C PRO A 123 4.11 4.88 -11.74
N ILE A 124 2.98 5.55 -11.48
CA ILE A 124 1.93 5.80 -12.47
C ILE A 124 2.33 7.00 -13.33
N LEU A 125 2.74 8.10 -12.70
CA LEU A 125 3.07 9.35 -13.36
C LEU A 125 4.23 9.20 -14.35
N PHE A 126 5.23 8.39 -13.98
CA PHE A 126 6.44 8.21 -14.78
C PHE A 126 6.52 6.84 -15.44
N ALA A 127 5.41 6.09 -15.56
CA ALA A 127 5.40 4.75 -16.12
C ALA A 127 6.08 4.66 -17.51
N ASP A 128 5.93 5.70 -18.33
CA ASP A 128 6.47 5.77 -19.69
C ASP A 128 7.79 6.55 -19.80
N THR A 129 8.30 7.08 -18.70
CA THR A 129 9.60 7.77 -18.69
C THR A 129 10.71 6.71 -18.56
N PRO A 130 11.86 6.85 -19.23
CA PRO A 130 13.01 5.99 -18.96
C PRO A 130 13.49 6.12 -17.51
N LEU A 131 13.89 4.99 -16.90
CA LEU A 131 14.51 4.99 -15.56
C LEU A 131 15.79 5.85 -15.56
N GLY A 132 16.05 6.53 -14.45
CA GLY A 132 17.21 7.42 -14.29
C GLY A 132 17.10 8.82 -14.94
N THR A 133 15.98 9.15 -15.59
CA THR A 133 15.73 10.51 -16.11
C THR A 133 15.44 11.47 -14.95
N LYS A 134 16.06 12.65 -14.91
CA LYS A 134 15.81 13.71 -13.92
C LYS A 134 15.45 15.01 -14.65
N TYR A 135 14.53 15.80 -14.09
CA TYR A 135 14.03 17.05 -14.67
C TYR A 135 14.53 18.27 -13.91
#